data_AF-A0A918KH64-F1
#
_entry.id   AF-A0A918KH64-F1
#
_cell.length_a   1.000
_cell.length_b   1.000
_cell.length_c   1.000
_cell.angle_alpha   90.00
_cell.angle_beta   90.00
_cell.angle_gamma   90.00
#
_symmetry.space_group_name_H-M   'P 1'
#
loop_
_entity.id
_entity.type
_entity.pdbx_description
1 polymer ?
#
loop_
_entity_poly.entity_id
_entity_poly.type
_entity_poly.pdbx_seq_one_letter_code
_entity_poly.pdbx_strand_id
1 'polypeptide(L)'
;MKYPRDYVRPPYVQISIRTRLNMRDKDFGTQLADILWSSEPRYIPTKIELDFEKGTPCKSRDHFLDNWCVIKTRTYNGTDYQFPRKLWWKNKSSLKCDGSFGHSFKATTGAKVPGYLNVTFAYRKRIDWKHMFLSLCKLMQPQLAMMHVFTEETCPPSKREGNFQNGRFAALSDPKVPGLGWMFAAGEEFYKPLADFDLTDLDVLRTNYGSYCVIEIAKNAEEIITDIQKFETRRDKLLEIFSLPIMENHDSLLD
;
A
#
# COMPACT_ATOMS: atom_id res chain seq x y z
N MET A 1 -14.86 8.82 -7.06
CA MET A 1 -16.23 8.64 -6.55
C MET A 1 -16.41 9.66 -5.43
N LYS A 2 -17.28 10.66 -5.58
CA LYS A 2 -17.54 11.60 -4.49
C LYS A 2 -18.59 10.97 -3.57
N TYR A 3 -18.23 10.67 -2.33
CA TYR A 3 -19.21 10.25 -1.32
C TYR A 3 -20.07 11.47 -0.94
N PRO A 4 -21.36 11.29 -0.60
CA PRO A 4 -22.14 12.32 0.06
C PRO A 4 -21.38 12.85 1.30
N ARG A 5 -21.53 14.14 1.62
CA ARG A 5 -20.80 14.78 2.74
C ARG A 5 -20.99 14.03 4.07
N ASP A 6 -22.17 13.45 4.28
CA ASP A 6 -22.53 12.79 5.54
C ASP A 6 -22.51 11.24 5.46
N TYR A 7 -21.98 10.68 4.37
CA TYR A 7 -21.91 9.22 4.25
C TYR A 7 -20.86 8.67 5.21
N VAL A 8 -21.31 7.96 6.24
CA VAL A 8 -20.46 7.15 7.11
C VAL A 8 -20.05 5.89 6.35
N ARG A 9 -18.74 5.74 6.12
CA ARG A 9 -18.21 4.57 5.44
C ARG A 9 -18.09 3.44 6.46
N PRO A 10 -18.62 2.23 6.18
CA PRO A 10 -18.33 1.07 7.01
C PRO A 10 -16.82 0.84 7.12
N PRO A 11 -16.34 0.23 8.22
CA PRO A 11 -14.92 -0.02 8.40
C PRO A 11 -14.29 -0.73 7.19
N TYR A 12 -13.08 -0.30 6.83
CA TYR A 12 -12.37 -0.83 5.68
C TYR A 12 -10.88 -1.00 5.99
N VAL A 13 -10.25 -2.01 5.39
CA VAL A 13 -8.81 -2.22 5.49
C VAL A 13 -8.13 -1.63 4.27
N GLN A 14 -7.11 -0.83 4.48
CA GLN A 14 -6.21 -0.32 3.44
C GLN A 14 -4.87 -1.07 3.57
N ILE A 15 -4.40 -1.64 2.47
CA ILE A 15 -3.02 -2.12 2.34
C ILE A 15 -2.33 -1.26 1.29
N SER A 16 -1.12 -0.79 1.58
CA SER A 16 -0.40 0.09 0.68
C SER A 16 1.09 -0.19 0.79
N ILE A 17 1.73 -0.48 -0.34
CA ILE A 17 3.11 -0.98 -0.44
C ILE A 17 3.86 -0.18 -1.49
N ARG A 18 5.13 0.10 -1.23
CA ARG A 18 6.13 0.62 -2.17
C ARG A 18 7.29 -0.35 -2.27
N THR A 19 7.79 -0.57 -3.47
CA THR A 19 8.88 -1.52 -3.73
C THR A 19 9.76 -1.08 -4.88
N ARG A 20 11.03 -1.53 -4.84
CA ARG A 20 11.98 -1.39 -5.96
C ARG A 20 11.97 -2.57 -6.92
N LEU A 21 11.28 -3.65 -6.57
CA LEU A 21 11.28 -4.86 -7.39
C LEU A 21 10.77 -4.55 -8.80
N ASN A 22 11.33 -5.26 -9.77
CA ASN A 22 10.73 -5.35 -11.10
C ASN A 22 9.62 -6.40 -11.04
N MET A 23 8.37 -5.93 -11.16
CA MET A 23 7.18 -6.76 -10.99
C MET A 23 6.44 -7.01 -12.32
N ARG A 24 7.11 -6.78 -13.46
CA ARG A 24 6.48 -6.85 -14.79
C ARG A 24 6.12 -8.27 -15.20
N ASP A 25 6.79 -9.25 -14.61
CA ASP A 25 6.59 -10.66 -14.90
C ASP A 25 5.17 -11.14 -14.53
N LYS A 26 4.59 -12.01 -15.38
CA LYS A 26 3.22 -12.50 -15.21
C LYS A 26 3.09 -13.43 -14.00
N ASP A 27 4.15 -14.14 -13.60
CA ASP A 27 4.15 -14.98 -12.41
C ASP A 27 4.09 -14.12 -11.14
N PHE A 28 4.65 -12.91 -11.16
CA PHE A 28 4.47 -11.95 -10.06
C PHE A 28 3.00 -11.57 -9.92
N GLY A 29 2.33 -11.22 -11.03
CA GLY A 29 0.91 -10.92 -11.05
C GLY A 29 0.05 -12.10 -10.58
N THR A 30 0.46 -13.32 -10.94
CA THR A 30 -0.18 -14.57 -10.53
C THR A 30 -0.10 -14.74 -9.01
N GLN A 31 1.09 -14.64 -8.41
CA GLN A 31 1.29 -14.75 -6.96
C GLN A 31 0.53 -13.65 -6.19
N LEU A 32 0.53 -12.43 -6.70
CA LEU A 32 -0.21 -11.33 -6.09
C LEU A 32 -1.72 -11.60 -6.10
N ALA A 33 -2.26 -12.08 -7.21
CA ALA A 33 -3.66 -12.48 -7.32
C ALA A 33 -4.02 -13.61 -6.34
N ASP A 34 -3.15 -14.62 -6.19
CA ASP A 34 -3.37 -15.71 -5.24
C ASP A 34 -3.46 -15.20 -3.80
N ILE A 35 -2.55 -14.30 -3.40
CA ILE A 35 -2.57 -13.72 -2.05
C ILE A 35 -3.85 -12.92 -1.83
N LEU A 36 -4.25 -12.08 -2.78
CA LEU A 36 -5.42 -11.20 -2.62
C LEU A 36 -6.75 -11.97 -2.63
N TRP A 37 -6.86 -13.06 -3.38
CA TRP A 37 -8.13 -13.74 -3.63
C TRP A 37 -8.30 -15.07 -2.89
N SER A 38 -7.23 -15.64 -2.35
CA SER A 38 -7.29 -16.91 -1.58
C SER A 38 -8.17 -16.82 -0.34
N SER A 39 -8.13 -15.69 0.37
CA SER A 39 -8.92 -15.48 1.60
C SER A 39 -10.42 -15.27 1.34
N GLU A 40 -10.78 -14.75 0.17
CA GLU A 40 -12.15 -14.42 -0.19
C GLU A 40 -12.28 -14.34 -1.73
N PRO A 41 -12.88 -15.36 -2.37
CA PRO A 41 -13.08 -15.38 -3.82
C PRO A 41 -13.90 -14.19 -4.34
N ARG A 42 -14.74 -13.59 -3.49
CA ARG A 42 -15.49 -12.38 -3.85
C ARG A 42 -14.63 -11.13 -3.99
N TYR A 43 -13.32 -11.17 -3.73
CA TYR A 43 -12.39 -10.08 -4.05
C TYR A 43 -11.90 -10.10 -5.50
N ILE A 44 -12.20 -11.13 -6.29
CA ILE A 44 -11.82 -11.19 -7.70
C ILE A 44 -12.37 -9.95 -8.45
N PRO A 45 -11.55 -9.22 -9.22
CA PRO A 45 -12.00 -8.05 -9.96
C PRO A 45 -13.20 -8.32 -10.86
N THR A 46 -14.12 -7.36 -10.91
CA THR A 46 -15.24 -7.35 -11.88
C THR A 46 -15.02 -6.33 -13.00
N LYS A 47 -14.09 -5.40 -12.80
CA LYS A 47 -13.73 -4.34 -13.74
C LYS A 47 -12.24 -4.02 -13.62
N ILE A 48 -11.59 -3.78 -14.74
CA ILE A 48 -10.21 -3.30 -14.83
C ILE A 48 -10.14 -1.98 -15.61
N GLU A 49 -9.20 -1.12 -15.26
CA GLU A 49 -8.95 0.22 -15.81
C GLU A 49 -7.44 0.38 -15.98
N LEU A 50 -6.97 0.91 -17.11
CA LEU A 50 -5.55 1.19 -17.34
C LEU A 50 -5.35 2.70 -17.49
N ASP A 51 -4.43 3.32 -16.75
CA ASP A 51 -4.16 4.78 -16.78
C ASP A 51 -5.42 5.69 -16.80
N PHE A 52 -6.45 5.33 -16.03
CA PHE A 52 -7.74 6.04 -15.98
C PHE A 52 -8.55 6.03 -17.27
N GLU A 53 -8.22 5.18 -18.25
CA GLU A 53 -9.09 4.93 -19.40
C GLU A 53 -10.39 4.25 -18.98
N LYS A 54 -11.38 4.28 -19.88
CA LYS A 54 -12.71 3.68 -19.63
C LYS A 54 -12.55 2.19 -19.33
N GLY A 55 -12.81 1.82 -18.08
CA GLY A 55 -12.59 0.44 -17.68
C GLY A 55 -13.53 -0.56 -18.32
N THR A 56 -13.02 -1.78 -18.47
CA THR A 56 -13.67 -2.92 -19.11
C THR A 56 -14.04 -3.98 -18.06
N PRO A 57 -15.06 -4.82 -18.32
CA PRO A 57 -15.37 -5.95 -17.44
C PRO A 57 -14.18 -6.90 -17.32
N CYS A 58 -13.84 -7.29 -16.09
CA CYS A 58 -12.87 -8.35 -15.84
C CYS A 58 -13.59 -9.70 -15.90
N LYS A 59 -13.30 -10.52 -16.90
CA LYS A 59 -14.04 -11.77 -17.18
C LYS A 59 -13.46 -12.98 -16.45
N SER A 60 -12.17 -12.94 -16.13
CA SER A 60 -11.44 -14.05 -15.53
C SER A 60 -10.14 -13.54 -14.90
N ARG A 61 -9.48 -14.42 -14.14
CA ARG A 61 -8.10 -14.22 -13.68
C ARG A 61 -7.15 -13.99 -14.86
N ASP A 62 -7.26 -14.78 -15.91
CA ASP A 62 -6.39 -14.63 -17.09
C ASP A 62 -6.56 -13.25 -17.74
N HIS A 63 -7.81 -12.76 -17.84
CA HIS A 63 -8.04 -11.41 -18.34
C HIS A 63 -7.39 -10.33 -17.47
N PHE A 64 -7.37 -10.50 -16.14
CA PHE A 64 -6.62 -9.60 -15.25
C PHE A 64 -5.11 -9.69 -15.52
N LEU A 65 -4.56 -10.90 -15.65
CA LEU A 65 -3.13 -11.13 -15.87
C LEU A 65 -2.66 -10.70 -17.26
N ASP A 66 -3.51 -10.76 -18.29
CA ASP A 66 -3.21 -10.25 -19.63
C ASP A 66 -3.08 -8.72 -19.64
N ASN A 67 -3.65 -8.05 -18.64
CA ASN A 67 -3.53 -6.62 -18.41
C ASN A 67 -2.50 -6.27 -17.32
N TRP A 68 -1.71 -7.25 -16.84
CA TRP A 68 -0.78 -7.08 -15.73
C TRP A 68 0.27 -6.01 -16.00
N CYS A 69 0.92 -6.06 -17.15
CA CYS A 69 1.97 -5.13 -17.54
C CYS A 69 1.82 -4.72 -19.01
N VAL A 70 0.91 -3.78 -19.27
CA VAL A 70 0.79 -3.15 -20.59
C VAL A 70 1.78 -2.00 -20.70
N ILE A 71 2.59 -1.96 -21.75
CA ILE A 71 3.54 -0.87 -22.01
C ILE A 71 2.87 0.18 -22.90
N LYS A 72 3.07 1.46 -22.57
CA LYS A 72 2.65 2.60 -23.38
C LYS A 72 3.87 3.35 -23.88
N THR A 73 3.86 3.69 -25.17
CA THR A 73 4.86 4.56 -25.78
C THR A 73 4.31 5.99 -25.87
N ARG A 74 5.13 6.98 -25.52
CA ARG A 74 4.88 8.40 -25.80
C ARG A 74 6.10 9.01 -26.44
N THR A 75 5.90 9.74 -27.53
CA THR A 75 6.94 10.54 -28.16
C THR A 75 7.02 11.91 -27.48
N TYR A 76 8.21 12.32 -27.06
CA TYR A 76 8.48 13.66 -26.53
C TYR A 76 9.79 14.17 -27.14
N ASN A 77 9.75 15.35 -27.77
CA ASN A 77 10.88 15.93 -28.51
C ASN A 77 11.52 14.95 -29.52
N GLY A 78 10.70 14.19 -30.25
CA GLY A 78 11.17 13.22 -31.24
C GLY A 78 11.77 11.92 -30.67
N THR A 79 11.81 11.76 -29.35
CA THR A 79 12.27 10.54 -28.68
C THR A 79 11.07 9.75 -28.13
N ASP A 80 11.05 8.45 -28.39
CA ASP A 80 10.02 7.55 -27.85
C ASP A 80 10.38 7.08 -26.44
N TYR A 81 9.43 7.25 -25.52
CA TYR A 81 9.53 6.82 -24.13
C TYR A 81 8.50 5.74 -23.84
N GLN A 82 8.98 4.61 -23.33
CA GLN A 82 8.15 3.50 -22.90
C GLN A 82 7.98 3.50 -21.39
N PHE A 83 6.74 3.43 -20.93
CA PHE A 83 6.43 3.29 -19.50
C PHE A 83 5.28 2.30 -19.29
N PRO A 84 5.32 1.53 -18.19
CA PRO A 84 4.25 0.62 -17.84
C PRO A 84 3.00 1.41 -17.44
N ARG A 85 1.85 0.97 -17.93
CA ARG A 85 0.55 1.53 -17.56
C ARG A 85 0.19 1.13 -16.14
N LYS A 86 -0.52 2.01 -15.45
CA LYS A 86 -1.07 1.75 -14.11
C LYS A 86 -2.32 0.89 -14.25
N LEU A 87 -2.33 -0.26 -13.57
CA LEU A 87 -3.50 -1.13 -13.51
C LEU A 87 -4.36 -0.75 -12.31
N TRP A 88 -5.64 -0.56 -12.56
CA TRP A 88 -6.66 -0.33 -11.56
C TRP A 88 -7.72 -1.41 -11.68
N TRP A 89 -8.28 -1.84 -10.56
CA TRP A 89 -9.40 -2.76 -10.57
C TRP A 89 -10.43 -2.40 -9.54
N LYS A 90 -11.66 -2.85 -9.82
CA LYS A 90 -12.79 -2.69 -8.93
C LYS A 90 -13.57 -3.98 -8.84
N ASN A 91 -14.03 -4.26 -7.64
CA ASN A 91 -15.03 -5.27 -7.39
C ASN A 91 -16.37 -4.60 -7.06
N LYS A 92 -17.36 -4.81 -7.94
CA LYS A 92 -18.72 -4.26 -7.78
C LYS A 92 -19.64 -5.13 -6.92
N SER A 93 -19.16 -6.24 -6.36
CA SER A 93 -19.94 -7.05 -5.44
C SER A 93 -20.22 -6.29 -4.15
N SER A 94 -21.04 -6.89 -3.28
CA SER A 94 -21.28 -6.38 -1.93
C SER A 94 -20.01 -6.30 -1.08
N LEU A 95 -18.96 -7.06 -1.43
CA LEU A 95 -17.64 -6.99 -0.83
C LEU A 95 -16.71 -6.16 -1.70
N LYS A 96 -16.76 -4.85 -1.46
CA LYS A 96 -15.89 -3.90 -2.16
C LYS A 96 -14.43 -4.26 -1.91
N CYS A 97 -13.72 -4.51 -2.99
CA CYS A 97 -12.27 -4.64 -3.08
C CYS A 97 -11.83 -3.87 -4.31
N ASP A 98 -11.21 -2.73 -4.07
CA ASP A 98 -10.70 -1.85 -5.13
C ASP A 98 -9.20 -1.76 -4.96
N GLY A 99 -8.47 -1.71 -6.07
CA GLY A 99 -7.03 -1.60 -5.97
C GLY A 99 -6.40 -0.94 -7.19
N SER A 100 -5.15 -0.58 -6.98
CA SER A 100 -4.29 0.02 -7.98
C SER A 100 -2.89 -0.55 -7.84
N PHE A 101 -2.25 -0.76 -8.96
CA PHE A 101 -0.92 -1.31 -9.05
C PHE A 101 -0.12 -0.54 -10.10
N GLY A 102 1.14 -0.28 -9.78
CA GLY A 102 2.09 0.37 -10.67
C GLY A 102 3.43 -0.34 -10.62
N HIS A 103 4.01 -0.54 -11.79
CA HIS A 103 5.36 -1.10 -11.92
C HIS A 103 6.40 -0.03 -11.65
N SER A 104 7.57 -0.45 -11.18
CA SER A 104 8.75 0.42 -11.12
C SER A 104 9.20 0.80 -12.54
N PHE A 105 9.67 2.04 -12.70
CA PHE A 105 10.21 2.53 -13.97
C PHE A 105 11.19 3.67 -13.76
N LYS A 106 11.99 3.98 -14.79
CA LYS A 106 12.87 5.16 -14.82
C LYS A 106 12.14 6.27 -15.57
N ALA A 107 11.92 7.40 -14.91
CA ALA A 107 11.33 8.59 -15.52
C ALA A 107 12.27 9.20 -16.58
N THR A 108 11.74 10.11 -17.39
CA THR A 108 12.51 10.83 -18.43
C THR A 108 13.62 11.70 -17.83
N THR A 109 13.44 12.17 -16.60
CA THR A 109 14.46 12.89 -15.80
C THR A 109 15.58 11.97 -15.30
N GLY A 110 15.45 10.65 -15.49
CA GLY A 110 16.37 9.65 -14.97
C GLY A 110 16.05 9.17 -13.55
N ALA A 111 15.10 9.81 -12.86
CA ALA A 111 14.65 9.41 -11.53
C ALA A 111 14.02 8.01 -11.55
N LYS A 112 14.31 7.20 -10.52
CA LYS A 112 13.68 5.88 -10.35
C LYS A 112 12.35 6.06 -9.60
N VAL A 113 11.25 5.69 -10.25
CA VAL A 113 9.92 5.66 -9.64
C VAL A 113 9.66 4.27 -9.07
N PRO A 114 9.36 4.16 -7.76
CA PRO A 114 9.09 2.87 -7.15
C PRO A 114 7.77 2.28 -7.65
N GLY A 115 7.72 0.95 -7.70
CA GLY A 115 6.49 0.23 -7.91
C GLY A 115 5.60 0.33 -6.68
N TYR A 116 4.30 0.11 -6.85
CA TYR A 116 3.35 0.21 -5.76
C TYR A 116 2.17 -0.74 -5.89
N LEU A 117 1.58 -1.04 -4.74
CA LEU A 117 0.27 -1.66 -4.59
C LEU A 117 -0.52 -0.79 -3.61
N ASN A 118 -1.75 -0.41 -3.96
CA ASN A 118 -2.70 0.13 -2.98
C ASN A 118 -4.02 -0.63 -3.15
N VAL A 119 -4.50 -1.28 -2.10
CA VAL A 119 -5.76 -2.05 -2.12
C VAL A 119 -6.59 -1.65 -0.92
N THR A 120 -7.89 -1.50 -1.14
CA THR A 120 -8.88 -1.23 -0.12
C THR A 120 -9.91 -2.34 -0.09
N PHE A 121 -10.18 -2.88 1.09
CA PHE A 121 -11.15 -3.94 1.32
C PHE A 121 -12.23 -3.50 2.29
N ALA A 122 -13.47 -3.92 2.09
CA ALA A 122 -14.46 -3.89 3.17
C ALA A 122 -13.97 -4.79 4.34
N TYR A 123 -13.93 -4.25 5.56
CA TYR A 123 -13.43 -5.00 6.72
C TYR A 123 -14.35 -6.17 7.06
N ARG A 124 -13.74 -7.32 7.38
CA ARG A 124 -14.42 -8.53 7.85
C ARG A 124 -13.53 -9.22 8.87
N LYS A 125 -14.10 -9.52 10.05
CA LYS A 125 -13.38 -10.16 11.16
C LYS A 125 -12.79 -11.54 10.81
N ARG A 126 -13.45 -12.27 9.89
CA ARG A 126 -13.05 -13.62 9.49
C ARG A 126 -11.81 -13.70 8.58
N ILE A 127 -11.34 -12.57 8.05
CA ILE A 127 -10.19 -12.55 7.14
C ILE A 127 -8.92 -12.45 7.98
N ASP A 128 -7.94 -13.30 7.69
CA ASP A 128 -6.60 -13.20 8.28
C ASP A 128 -5.80 -12.09 7.61
N TRP A 129 -6.07 -10.86 8.05
CA TRP A 129 -5.43 -9.65 7.55
C TRP A 129 -3.91 -9.67 7.75
N LYS A 130 -3.44 -10.20 8.89
CA LYS A 130 -2.02 -10.30 9.22
C LYS A 130 -1.30 -11.21 8.23
N HIS A 131 -1.83 -12.42 8.00
CA HIS A 131 -1.25 -13.34 7.05
C HIS A 131 -1.24 -12.78 5.62
N MET A 132 -2.33 -12.14 5.18
CA MET A 132 -2.40 -11.48 3.87
C MET A 132 -1.31 -10.40 3.74
N PHE A 133 -1.20 -9.50 4.72
CA PHE A 133 -0.23 -8.42 4.69
C PHE A 133 1.22 -8.93 4.67
N LEU A 134 1.55 -9.91 5.51
CA LEU A 134 2.88 -10.50 5.56
C LEU A 134 3.22 -11.24 4.26
N SER A 135 2.25 -11.92 3.65
CA SER A 135 2.43 -12.59 2.35
C SER A 135 2.72 -11.57 1.23
N LEU A 136 1.99 -10.44 1.23
CA LEU A 136 2.27 -9.34 0.30
C LEU A 136 3.65 -8.72 0.56
N CYS A 137 4.06 -8.52 1.81
CA CYS A 137 5.39 -8.01 2.14
C CYS A 137 6.49 -8.98 1.68
N LYS A 138 6.31 -10.28 1.87
CA LYS A 138 7.24 -11.30 1.39
C LYS A 138 7.39 -11.27 -0.13
N LEU A 139 6.28 -11.18 -0.87
CA LEU A 139 6.28 -11.10 -2.32
C LEU A 139 6.92 -9.80 -2.83
N MET A 140 6.53 -8.67 -2.24
CA MET A 140 6.89 -7.35 -2.77
C MET A 140 8.21 -6.78 -2.22
N GLN A 141 8.76 -7.31 -1.12
CA GLN A 141 9.96 -6.80 -0.44
C GLN A 141 9.91 -5.26 -0.27
N PRO A 142 9.07 -4.77 0.66
CA PRO A 142 8.71 -3.37 0.72
C PRO A 142 9.89 -2.47 1.07
N GLN A 143 9.95 -1.30 0.42
CA GLN A 143 10.66 -0.14 0.97
C GLN A 143 9.88 0.44 2.14
N LEU A 144 8.57 0.59 1.93
CA LEU A 144 7.60 0.98 2.93
C LEU A 144 6.30 0.26 2.62
N ALA A 145 5.63 -0.23 3.65
CA ALA A 145 4.28 -0.74 3.56
C ALA A 145 3.48 -0.41 4.82
N MET A 146 2.16 -0.31 4.66
CA MET A 146 1.25 -0.34 5.79
C MET A 146 0.05 -1.24 5.50
N MET A 147 -0.54 -1.70 6.58
CA MET A 147 -1.93 -2.11 6.64
C MET A 147 -2.60 -1.35 7.78
N HIS A 148 -3.80 -0.83 7.56
CA HIS A 148 -4.57 -0.16 8.61
C HIS A 148 -6.08 -0.38 8.41
N VAL A 149 -6.82 -0.46 9.51
CA VAL A 149 -8.29 -0.45 9.49
C VAL A 149 -8.76 0.97 9.74
N PHE A 150 -9.53 1.49 8.78
CA PHE A 150 -10.14 2.80 8.89
C PHE A 150 -11.60 2.66 9.27
N THR A 151 -11.95 3.33 10.35
CA THR A 151 -13.27 3.56 10.92
C THR A 151 -13.72 5.00 10.64
N GLU A 152 -14.92 5.36 11.09
CA GLU A 152 -15.36 6.76 11.07
C GLU A 152 -14.45 7.68 11.90
N GLU A 153 -14.01 7.22 13.07
CA GLU A 153 -13.16 7.99 13.98
C GLU A 153 -11.76 8.26 13.42
N THR A 154 -11.14 7.23 12.81
CA THR A 154 -9.79 7.33 12.21
C THR A 154 -9.80 8.01 10.83
N CYS A 155 -10.95 8.04 10.14
CA CYS A 155 -11.09 8.59 8.80
C CYS A 155 -12.45 9.31 8.61
N PRO A 156 -12.68 10.41 9.35
CA PRO A 156 -13.89 11.18 9.20
C PRO A 156 -13.96 11.77 7.78
N PRO A 157 -15.16 12.12 7.27
CA PRO A 157 -15.33 12.65 5.92
C PRO A 157 -14.34 13.76 5.53
N SER A 158 -13.97 14.63 6.47
CA SER A 158 -13.01 15.73 6.29
C SER A 158 -11.56 15.30 6.07
N LYS A 159 -11.16 14.10 6.50
CA LYS A 159 -9.77 13.59 6.43
C LYS A 159 -9.55 12.53 5.34
N ARG A 160 -10.57 12.22 4.53
CA ARG A 160 -10.55 11.13 3.54
C ARG A 160 -9.51 11.30 2.42
N GLU A 161 -9.10 12.53 2.13
CA GLU A 161 -8.16 12.83 1.05
C GLU A 161 -6.69 12.88 1.50
N GLY A 162 -6.41 12.64 2.79
CA GLY A 162 -5.04 12.65 3.30
C GLY A 162 -4.13 11.60 2.66
N ASN A 163 -2.83 11.89 2.62
CA ASN A 163 -1.83 11.02 2.00
C ASN A 163 -1.81 9.62 2.64
N PHE A 164 -1.94 9.55 3.97
CA PHE A 164 -2.02 8.29 4.72
C PHE A 164 -3.23 7.44 4.31
N GLN A 165 -4.42 8.05 4.25
CA GLN A 165 -5.68 7.38 3.87
C GLN A 165 -5.63 6.83 2.45
N ASN A 166 -4.93 7.53 1.55
CA ASN A 166 -4.74 7.12 0.17
C ASN A 166 -3.56 6.16 -0.05
N GLY A 167 -2.84 5.78 1.01
CA GLY A 167 -1.64 4.95 0.88
C GLY A 167 -0.52 5.62 0.10
N ARG A 168 -0.52 6.95 0.03
CA ARG A 168 0.50 7.74 -0.67
C ARG A 168 1.72 7.88 0.21
N PHE A 169 2.56 6.86 0.16
CA PHE A 169 3.96 6.92 0.59
C PHE A 169 4.80 7.34 -0.60
N ALA A 170 5.59 8.39 -0.42
CA ALA A 170 6.58 8.77 -1.41
C ALA A 170 7.85 7.89 -1.31
N ALA A 171 8.03 7.14 -0.22
CA ALA A 171 9.19 6.28 -0.02
C ALA A 171 10.49 7.05 -0.29
N LEU A 172 11.43 6.54 -1.09
CA LEU A 172 12.66 7.27 -1.35
C LEU A 172 12.48 8.60 -2.09
N SER A 173 11.34 8.84 -2.77
CA SER A 173 11.15 10.11 -3.49
C SER A 173 10.74 11.27 -2.58
N ASP A 174 10.25 10.98 -1.36
CA ASP A 174 10.11 11.93 -0.25
C ASP A 174 10.10 11.09 1.04
N PRO A 175 11.27 10.92 1.71
CA PRO A 175 11.53 9.92 2.74
C PRO A 175 10.93 10.29 4.10
N LYS A 176 9.68 10.76 4.11
CA LYS A 176 8.87 10.96 5.30
C LYS A 176 7.99 9.74 5.52
N VAL A 177 7.82 9.35 6.78
CA VAL A 177 6.81 8.36 7.17
C VAL A 177 5.49 9.12 7.40
N PRO A 178 4.52 9.11 6.47
CA PRO A 178 3.35 9.99 6.54
C PRO A 178 2.28 9.52 7.55
N GLY A 179 2.66 8.59 8.44
CA GLY A 179 1.80 7.91 9.41
C GLY A 179 2.12 6.42 9.49
N LEU A 180 1.89 5.81 10.65
CA LEU A 180 2.07 4.38 10.89
C LEU A 180 0.71 3.69 10.96
N GLY A 181 0.53 2.62 10.18
CA GLY A 181 -0.68 1.80 10.15
C GLY A 181 -0.81 0.89 11.38
N TRP A 182 -1.81 0.01 11.36
CA TRP A 182 -1.89 -1.09 12.32
C TRP A 182 -0.62 -1.95 12.24
N MET A 183 -0.25 -2.33 11.02
CA MET A 183 1.03 -2.96 10.73
C MET A 183 1.80 -2.06 9.77
N PHE A 184 3.09 -1.88 10.05
CA PHE A 184 4.00 -1.10 9.23
C PHE A 184 5.20 -1.96 8.87
N ALA A 185 5.60 -1.96 7.60
CA ALA A 185 6.83 -2.60 7.18
C ALA A 185 7.78 -1.55 6.60
N ALA A 186 9.05 -1.64 6.98
CA ALA A 186 10.11 -0.77 6.53
C ALA A 186 11.23 -1.61 5.97
N GLY A 187 11.70 -1.29 4.76
CA GLY A 187 12.91 -1.84 4.17
C GLY A 187 14.15 -1.34 4.89
N GLU A 188 15.30 -1.97 4.65
CA GLU A 188 16.58 -1.67 5.31
C GLU A 188 16.91 -0.19 5.42
N GLU A 189 16.59 0.59 4.37
CA GLU A 189 16.90 2.02 4.36
C GLU A 189 16.09 2.80 5.39
N PHE A 190 14.89 2.32 5.73
CA PHE A 190 13.97 2.99 6.62
C PHE A 190 14.07 2.52 8.07
N TYR A 191 14.46 1.26 8.32
CA TYR A 191 14.53 0.72 9.68
C TYR A 191 15.93 0.66 10.27
N LYS A 192 17.00 0.54 9.47
CA LYS A 192 18.37 0.42 10.01
C LYS A 192 18.76 1.60 10.89
N PRO A 193 18.46 2.86 10.53
CA PRO A 193 18.75 4.01 11.40
C PRO A 193 18.01 3.96 12.75
N LEU A 194 17.00 3.09 12.87
CA LEU A 194 16.16 2.93 14.05
C LEU A 194 16.28 1.54 14.69
N ALA A 195 17.22 0.70 14.22
CA ALA A 195 17.32 -0.69 14.66
C ALA A 195 17.69 -0.81 16.14
N ASP A 196 18.47 0.15 16.64
CA ASP A 196 18.97 0.16 18.02
C ASP A 196 17.98 0.72 19.04
N PHE A 197 16.83 1.25 18.59
CA PHE A 197 15.80 1.71 19.51
C PHE A 197 15.14 0.52 20.22
N ASP A 198 15.11 0.61 21.54
CA ASP A 198 14.35 -0.30 22.37
C ASP A 198 12.86 0.06 22.28
N LEU A 199 12.07 -0.88 21.77
CA LEU A 199 10.62 -0.74 21.64
C LEU A 199 9.85 -1.53 22.72
N THR A 200 10.56 -2.13 23.69
CA THR A 200 9.98 -3.04 24.68
C THR A 200 8.91 -2.35 25.53
N ASP A 201 9.11 -1.07 25.87
CA ASP A 201 8.18 -0.28 26.67
C ASP A 201 6.96 0.25 25.88
N LEU A 202 6.92 0.06 24.56
CA LEU A 202 5.84 0.56 23.71
C LEU A 202 4.69 -0.42 23.52
N ASP A 203 4.79 -1.66 24.04
CA ASP A 203 3.80 -2.74 23.82
C ASP A 203 3.49 -2.94 22.32
N VAL A 204 4.54 -2.92 21.49
CA VAL A 204 4.52 -3.20 20.06
C VAL A 204 5.41 -4.39 19.74
N LEU A 205 5.10 -5.12 18.67
CA LEU A 205 5.90 -6.27 18.24
C LEU A 205 6.73 -5.89 17.01
N ARG A 206 8.06 -6.03 17.11
CA ARG A 206 8.98 -5.90 15.98
C ARG A 206 9.44 -7.29 15.52
N THR A 207 9.35 -7.56 14.22
CA THR A 207 9.84 -8.80 13.60
C THR A 207 10.73 -8.48 12.40
N ASN A 208 11.92 -9.09 12.33
CA ASN A 208 12.86 -8.91 11.23
C ASN A 208 12.73 -10.04 10.20
N TYR A 209 12.66 -9.69 8.92
CA TYR A 209 12.54 -10.61 7.78
C TYR A 209 13.77 -10.57 6.85
N GLY A 210 14.90 -10.04 7.32
CA GLY A 210 16.11 -9.85 6.54
C GLY A 210 16.09 -8.51 5.83
N SER A 211 15.44 -8.42 4.66
CA SER A 211 15.42 -7.21 3.82
C SER A 211 14.44 -6.12 4.26
N TYR A 212 13.59 -6.43 5.24
CA TYR A 212 12.65 -5.49 5.85
C TYR A 212 12.33 -5.93 7.28
N CYS A 213 11.84 -5.00 8.09
CA CYS A 213 11.23 -5.28 9.38
C CYS A 213 9.74 -4.96 9.34
N VAL A 214 8.97 -5.61 10.21
CA VAL A 214 7.54 -5.32 10.44
C VAL A 214 7.37 -4.90 11.89
N ILE A 215 6.64 -3.82 12.09
CA ILE A 215 6.18 -3.33 13.39
C ILE A 215 4.67 -3.50 13.45
N GLU A 216 4.20 -4.27 14.41
CA GLU A 216 2.79 -4.47 14.73
C GLU A 216 2.42 -3.60 15.92
N ILE A 217 1.61 -2.57 15.67
CA ILE A 217 1.29 -1.50 16.62
C ILE A 217 0.01 -1.80 17.41
N ALA A 218 -0.90 -2.58 16.82
CA ALA A 218 -2.07 -3.13 17.51
C ALA A 218 -2.09 -4.65 17.31
N LYS A 219 -2.74 -5.40 18.21
CA LYS A 219 -2.77 -6.87 18.13
C LYS A 219 -3.68 -7.38 17.01
N ASN A 220 -4.72 -6.62 16.69
CA ASN A 220 -5.66 -6.92 15.62
C ASN A 220 -6.47 -5.66 15.22
N ALA A 221 -7.26 -5.78 14.17
CA ALA A 221 -8.17 -4.71 13.74
C ALA A 221 -9.25 -4.39 14.79
N GLU A 222 -9.67 -5.36 15.62
CA GLU A 222 -10.69 -5.16 16.64
C GLU A 222 -10.22 -4.14 17.68
N GLU A 223 -8.95 -4.21 18.10
CA GLU A 223 -8.37 -3.25 19.03
C GLU A 223 -8.53 -1.81 18.54
N ILE A 224 -8.28 -1.55 17.25
CA ILE A 224 -8.43 -0.20 16.68
C ILE A 224 -9.91 0.21 16.60
N ILE A 225 -10.81 -0.76 16.41
CA ILE A 225 -12.26 -0.51 16.35
C ILE A 225 -12.83 -0.22 17.74
N THR A 226 -12.32 -0.86 18.80
CA THR A 226 -12.88 -0.77 20.16
C THR A 226 -12.10 0.17 21.07
N ASP A 227 -10.82 0.38 20.82
CA ASP A 227 -9.87 1.13 21.66
C ASP A 227 -8.84 1.85 20.78
N ILE A 228 -9.32 2.83 20.00
CA ILE A 228 -8.49 3.66 19.14
C ILE A 228 -7.41 4.40 19.92
N GLN A 229 -7.69 4.87 21.14
CA GLN A 229 -6.78 5.68 21.95
C GLN A 229 -5.51 4.92 22.31
N LYS A 230 -5.65 3.63 22.62
CA LYS A 230 -4.51 2.75 22.89
C LYS A 230 -3.62 2.59 21.66
N PHE A 231 -4.21 2.38 20.48
CA PHE A 231 -3.46 2.35 19.22
C PHE A 231 -2.74 3.67 18.95
N GLU A 232 -3.44 4.80 19.08
CA GLU A 232 -2.86 6.13 18.81
C GLU A 232 -1.72 6.47 19.76
N THR A 233 -1.85 6.14 21.05
CA THR A 233 -0.78 6.34 22.03
C THR A 233 0.50 5.61 21.63
N ARG A 234 0.42 4.36 21.16
CA ARG A 234 1.60 3.62 20.68
C ARG A 234 2.12 4.18 19.36
N ARG A 235 1.22 4.51 18.44
CA ARG A 235 1.55 5.11 17.13
C ARG A 235 2.32 6.41 17.30
N ASP A 236 1.88 7.30 18.19
CA ASP A 236 2.45 8.62 18.36
C ASP A 236 3.82 8.55 19.03
N LYS A 237 4.00 7.68 20.04
CA LYS A 237 5.32 7.37 20.61
C LYS A 237 6.30 6.80 19.58
N LEU A 238 5.82 5.94 18.68
CA LEU A 238 6.65 5.47 17.57
C LEU A 238 6.99 6.61 16.60
N LEU A 239 6.05 7.47 16.27
CA LEU A 239 6.29 8.62 15.38
C LEU A 239 7.35 9.58 15.95
N GLU A 240 7.44 9.75 17.26
CA GLU A 240 8.53 10.50 17.90
C GLU A 240 9.90 9.89 17.60
N ILE A 241 10.00 8.55 17.59
CA ILE A 241 11.22 7.82 17.22
C ILE A 241 11.50 7.94 15.70
N PHE A 242 10.46 7.83 14.87
CA PHE A 242 10.54 7.94 13.41
C PHE A 242 10.69 9.39 12.88
N SER A 243 10.67 10.40 13.77
CA SER A 243 10.60 11.82 13.38
C SER A 243 11.87 12.39 12.72
N LEU A 244 12.95 11.62 12.65
CA LEU A 244 14.18 12.02 11.96
C LEU A 244 14.08 11.73 10.46
N PRO A 245 14.51 12.63 9.56
CA PRO A 245 14.62 12.30 8.15
C PRO A 245 15.54 11.08 8.01
N ILE A 246 14.98 9.97 7.53
CA ILE A 246 15.67 8.67 7.56
C ILE A 246 16.82 8.60 6.53
N MET A 247 17.04 9.66 5.74
CA MET A 247 18.19 9.75 4.85
C MET A 247 18.88 11.12 4.98
N GLU A 248 20.07 11.13 5.57
CA GLU A 248 21.05 12.18 5.29
C GLU A 248 21.46 12.04 3.81
N ASN A 249 21.20 13.08 3.03
CA ASN A 249 21.68 13.27 1.66
C ASN A 249 21.20 12.26 0.61
N HIS A 250 19.97 12.46 0.13
CA HIS A 250 19.70 12.25 -1.29
C HIS A 250 19.34 13.60 -1.89
N ASP A 251 20.17 14.09 -2.82
CA ASP A 251 19.89 15.29 -3.60
C ASP A 251 18.45 15.23 -4.11
N SER A 252 17.62 16.14 -3.61
CA SER A 252 16.24 16.29 -4.03
C SER A 252 16.25 16.76 -5.49
N LEU A 253 16.22 15.82 -6.44
CA LEU A 253 16.11 16.11 -7.87
C LEU A 253 14.65 16.40 -8.30
N LEU A 254 13.89 17.08 -7.45
CA LEU A 254 12.53 17.51 -7.73
C LEU A 254 12.35 18.96 -7.26
N ASP A 255 12.94 19.87 -8.03
CA ASP A 255 12.28 21.12 -8.42
C ASP A 255 11.45 20.87 -9.69
#